data_AF-A0A948XGL3-F1
#
_entry.id   AF-A0A948XGL3-F1
#
_cell.length_a   1.000
_cell.length_b   1.000
_cell.length_c   1.000
_cell.angle_alpha   90.00
_cell.angle_beta   90.00
_cell.angle_gamma   90.00
#
_symmetry.space_group_name_H-M   'P 1'
#
loop_
_entity.id
_entity.type
_entity.pdbx_description
1 polymer ?
#
loop_
_entity_poly.entity_id
_entity_poly.type
_entity_poly.pdbx_seq_one_letter_code
_entity_poly.pdbx_strand_id
1 'polypeptide(L)'
;MKLINRVFNSEFKNPKIPKIIFGIAAIAAIFFMALRPPTDPDLFWHLKTGELMWQYKIIPQIDWYSYTMSDFGWINHEWLSEILMFKIKEFFGWAGLAIFFALIITFAFGWLLPKSLGKNPLTLPRQARDRSGQAPFYAMYLLIILGAIVSSPTFGARPQMFTILGAALLFFVLNEFKIKPRGKLVYFLPIIFLLWANMHGGFILGLGLLAIYLALERFLIRRAKENPAADWLKSYQPLESESWKKLAYLALISFGTTFLNPYGPRIYEEIFRTFSDVFAQNVILEWLAPNFHQTEGILFGFYVIFVFIILSLFKKIDIFSFVLIPLFLFLAFQAVRNIPIFVIISLPFLIANLSGLENIFEATFRKKIITLGFGAMLIFYAPHVYKTSDVVRTFKSEEKLAKYG
;
A
#
# COMPACT_ATOMS: atom_id res chain seq x y z
N MET A 1 -42.17 -19.70 -0.45
CA MET A 1 -41.03 -20.49 -0.97
C MET A 1 -40.82 -20.38 -2.49
N LYS A 2 -41.84 -20.61 -3.35
CA LYS A 2 -41.70 -20.48 -4.82
C LYS A 2 -41.38 -19.06 -5.32
N LEU A 3 -41.92 -18.01 -4.68
CA LEU A 3 -41.64 -16.61 -5.05
C LEU A 3 -40.20 -16.20 -4.72
N ILE A 4 -39.70 -16.59 -3.54
CA ILE A 4 -38.31 -16.37 -3.10
C ILE A 4 -37.33 -17.08 -4.04
N ASN A 5 -37.57 -18.35 -4.38
CA ASN A 5 -36.74 -19.06 -5.35
C ASN A 5 -36.78 -18.45 -6.76
N ARG A 6 -37.88 -17.77 -7.15
CA ARG A 6 -37.99 -17.10 -8.46
C ARG A 6 -37.20 -15.80 -8.49
N VAL A 7 -37.25 -15.00 -7.43
CA VAL A 7 -36.50 -13.75 -7.27
C VAL A 7 -34.99 -14.04 -7.16
N PHE A 8 -34.60 -15.03 -6.33
CA PHE A 8 -33.20 -15.47 -6.26
C PHE A 8 -32.72 -16.01 -7.62
N ASN A 9 -33.51 -16.83 -8.33
CA ASN A 9 -33.09 -17.34 -9.64
C ASN A 9 -33.13 -16.28 -10.78
N SER A 10 -33.83 -15.16 -10.63
CA SER A 10 -33.84 -14.08 -11.62
C SER A 10 -32.74 -13.05 -11.39
N GLU A 11 -32.43 -12.71 -10.13
CA GLU A 11 -31.37 -11.76 -9.81
C GLU A 11 -29.97 -12.36 -9.97
N PHE A 12 -29.77 -13.63 -9.57
CA PHE A 12 -28.47 -14.30 -9.76
C PHE A 12 -28.15 -14.69 -11.22
N LYS A 13 -29.06 -14.45 -12.17
CA LYS A 13 -28.77 -14.54 -13.62
C LYS A 13 -27.98 -13.34 -14.14
N ASN A 14 -27.94 -12.21 -13.42
CA ASN A 14 -27.10 -11.08 -13.82
C ASN A 14 -25.65 -11.34 -13.40
N PRO A 15 -24.70 -11.54 -14.35
CA PRO A 15 -23.31 -11.86 -14.04
C PRO A 15 -22.58 -10.76 -13.25
N LYS A 16 -23.18 -9.56 -13.11
CA LYS A 16 -22.64 -8.46 -12.31
C LYS A 16 -22.90 -8.59 -10.81
N ILE A 17 -24.03 -9.19 -10.40
CA ILE A 17 -24.42 -9.28 -8.98
C ILE A 17 -23.41 -10.10 -8.16
N PRO A 18 -22.98 -11.30 -8.60
CA PRO A 18 -21.95 -12.06 -7.88
C PRO A 18 -20.61 -11.32 -7.76
N LYS A 19 -20.20 -10.55 -8.78
CA LYS A 19 -18.98 -9.72 -8.74
C LYS A 19 -19.11 -8.60 -7.71
N ILE A 20 -20.24 -7.91 -7.66
CA ILE A 20 -20.49 -6.83 -6.69
C ILE A 20 -20.45 -7.40 -5.26
N ILE A 21 -21.16 -8.50 -5.00
CA ILE A 21 -21.17 -9.15 -3.68
C ILE A 21 -19.76 -9.56 -3.27
N PHE A 22 -18.99 -10.19 -4.17
CA PHE A 22 -17.62 -10.59 -3.89
C PHE A 22 -16.70 -9.39 -3.63
N GLY A 23 -16.81 -8.32 -4.43
CA GLY A 23 -16.05 -7.10 -4.22
C GLY A 23 -16.34 -6.45 -2.87
N ILE A 24 -17.61 -6.36 -2.48
CA ILE A 24 -18.03 -5.85 -1.16
C ILE A 24 -17.48 -6.74 -0.04
N ALA A 25 -17.59 -8.07 -0.18
CA ALA A 25 -17.07 -9.01 0.80
C ALA A 25 -15.54 -8.91 0.94
N ALA A 26 -14.81 -8.73 -0.16
CA ALA A 26 -13.37 -8.51 -0.14
C ALA A 26 -12.97 -7.20 0.56
N ILE A 27 -13.69 -6.11 0.26
CA ILE A 27 -13.49 -4.81 0.93
C ILE A 27 -13.76 -4.94 2.43
N ALA A 28 -14.85 -5.60 2.81
CA ALA A 28 -15.19 -5.85 4.21
C ALA A 28 -14.12 -6.71 4.91
N ALA A 29 -13.61 -7.75 4.25
CA ALA A 29 -12.53 -8.58 4.80
C ALA A 29 -11.25 -7.76 5.06
N ILE A 30 -10.85 -6.89 4.12
CA ILE A 30 -9.71 -5.98 4.31
C ILE A 30 -9.97 -5.03 5.47
N PHE A 31 -11.18 -4.48 5.58
CA PHE A 31 -11.56 -3.57 6.67
C PHE A 31 -11.44 -4.26 8.04
N PHE A 32 -12.06 -5.42 8.22
CA PHE A 32 -12.02 -6.14 9.50
C PHE A 32 -10.61 -6.62 9.85
N MET A 33 -9.77 -6.91 8.85
CA MET A 33 -8.37 -7.26 9.07
C MET A 33 -7.51 -6.06 9.49
N ALA A 34 -7.81 -4.87 8.95
CA ALA A 34 -7.12 -3.62 9.31
C ALA A 34 -7.66 -2.99 10.61
N LEU A 35 -8.89 -3.34 11.01
CA LEU A 35 -9.51 -2.89 12.25
C LEU A 35 -8.86 -3.58 13.46
N ARG A 36 -7.79 -2.97 13.97
CA ARG A 36 -7.02 -3.47 15.11
C ARG A 36 -7.10 -2.53 16.31
N PRO A 37 -7.02 -3.05 17.54
CA PRO A 37 -6.82 -2.23 18.73
C PRO A 37 -5.60 -1.33 18.56
N PRO A 38 -5.68 -0.06 18.97
CA PRO A 38 -4.56 0.86 18.89
C PRO A 38 -3.60 0.59 20.07
N THR A 39 -2.80 -0.48 19.96
CA THR A 39 -1.87 -0.96 21.01
C THR A 39 -0.41 -0.76 20.66
N ASP A 40 -0.15 0.16 19.74
CA ASP A 40 1.19 0.47 19.30
C ASP A 40 2.01 1.15 20.42
N PRO A 41 3.28 0.74 20.67
CA PRO A 41 4.10 1.36 21.71
C PRO A 41 4.29 2.87 21.55
N ASP A 42 4.44 3.36 20.31
CA ASP A 42 4.73 4.77 20.02
C ASP A 42 3.45 5.63 19.94
N LEU A 43 2.27 5.01 19.99
CA LEU A 43 0.99 5.69 19.86
C LEU A 43 0.79 6.81 20.89
N PHE A 44 1.15 6.58 22.16
CA PHE A 44 0.97 7.57 23.21
C PHE A 44 1.86 8.79 22.99
N TRP A 45 3.06 8.58 22.43
CA TRP A 45 3.92 9.68 22.00
C TRP A 45 3.24 10.51 20.92
N HIS A 46 2.71 9.88 19.87
CA HIS A 46 2.00 10.59 18.80
C HIS A 46 0.79 11.38 19.32
N LEU A 47 -0.01 10.77 20.20
CA LEU A 47 -1.19 11.44 20.77
C LEU A 47 -0.79 12.61 21.67
N LYS A 48 0.25 12.45 22.49
CA LYS A 48 0.71 13.51 23.39
C LYS A 48 1.35 14.66 22.62
N THR A 49 2.18 14.37 21.62
CA THR A 49 2.77 15.40 20.77
C THR A 49 1.69 16.16 20.00
N GLY A 50 0.71 15.44 19.42
CA GLY A 50 -0.46 16.04 18.77
C GLY A 50 -1.31 16.91 19.69
N GLU A 51 -1.53 16.48 20.94
CA GLU A 51 -2.22 17.26 21.97
C GLU A 51 -1.48 18.57 22.26
N LEU A 52 -0.18 18.49 22.54
CA LEU A 52 0.66 19.65 22.88
C LEU A 52 0.73 20.64 21.71
N MET A 53 0.93 20.15 20.48
CA MET A 53 0.89 21.00 19.28
C MET A 53 -0.46 21.69 19.13
N TRP A 54 -1.55 20.99 19.40
CA TRP A 54 -2.89 21.56 19.32
C TRP A 54 -3.15 22.60 20.41
N GLN A 55 -2.73 22.35 21.64
CA GLN A 55 -2.97 23.23 22.80
C GLN A 55 -2.13 24.51 22.69
N TYR A 56 -0.83 24.38 22.44
CA TYR A 56 0.10 25.50 22.44
C TYR A 56 0.21 26.21 21.08
N LYS A 57 -0.35 25.63 20.00
CA LYS A 57 -0.23 26.14 18.62
C LYS A 57 1.22 26.28 18.15
N ILE A 58 2.10 25.40 18.65
CA ILE A 58 3.52 25.37 18.35
C ILE A 58 3.87 24.02 17.76
N ILE A 59 4.69 24.03 16.71
CA ILE A 59 5.25 22.82 16.11
C ILE A 59 6.65 22.61 16.72
N PRO A 60 6.96 21.42 17.28
CA PRO A 60 8.19 21.20 18.04
C PRO A 60 9.42 21.49 17.19
N GLN A 61 10.34 22.30 17.69
CA GLN A 61 11.68 22.49 17.08
C GLN A 61 12.77 21.75 17.86
N ILE A 62 12.45 21.35 19.09
CA ILE A 62 13.31 20.62 20.01
C ILE A 62 12.55 19.40 20.53
N ASP A 63 13.28 18.42 21.03
CA ASP A 63 12.71 17.25 21.68
C ASP A 63 12.12 17.65 23.04
N TRP A 64 10.78 17.60 23.16
CA TRP A 64 10.08 17.91 24.41
C TRP A 64 10.24 16.85 25.50
N TYR A 65 10.73 15.67 25.16
CA TYR A 65 10.72 14.50 26.03
C TYR A 65 12.13 14.09 26.48
N SER A 66 13.17 14.59 25.82
CA SER A 66 14.56 14.31 26.20
C SER A 66 14.91 14.92 27.55
N TYR A 67 15.20 14.06 28.53
CA TYR A 67 15.64 14.49 29.87
C TYR A 67 17.11 14.92 29.91
N THR A 68 17.98 14.26 29.13
CA THR A 68 19.44 14.48 29.16
C THR A 68 19.94 15.47 28.11
N MET A 69 19.14 15.75 27.08
CA MET A 69 19.47 16.68 26.01
C MET A 69 18.28 17.61 25.72
N SER A 70 18.00 18.54 26.64
CA SER A 70 16.85 19.47 26.55
C SER A 70 16.88 20.40 25.34
N ASP A 71 18.07 20.68 24.80
CA ASP A 71 18.27 21.56 23.64
C ASP A 71 18.38 20.78 22.33
N PHE A 72 18.07 19.49 22.36
CA PHE A 72 18.24 18.62 21.21
C PHE A 72 17.22 18.97 20.12
N GLY A 73 17.70 19.34 18.93
CA GLY A 73 16.85 19.64 17.78
C GLY A 73 16.08 18.41 17.32
N TRP A 74 14.75 18.52 17.27
CA TRP A 74 13.87 17.46 16.79
C TRP A 74 13.04 17.94 15.61
N ILE A 75 13.16 17.21 14.50
CA ILE A 75 12.38 17.44 13.29
C ILE A 75 11.25 16.41 13.29
N ASN A 76 10.08 16.83 13.77
CA ASN A 76 8.91 15.97 13.77
C ASN A 76 8.30 15.89 12.37
N HIS A 77 8.76 14.90 11.59
CA HIS A 77 8.31 14.66 10.23
C HIS A 77 6.88 14.06 10.14
N GLU A 78 6.20 13.85 11.27
CA GLU A 78 4.87 13.25 11.37
C GLU A 78 3.83 14.20 11.98
N TRP A 79 4.18 15.47 12.19
CA TRP A 79 3.40 16.47 12.94
C TRP A 79 1.90 16.53 12.56
N LEU A 80 1.57 16.48 11.26
CA LEU A 80 0.18 16.58 10.81
C LEU A 80 -0.62 15.32 11.16
N SER A 81 0.03 14.16 11.07
CA SER A 81 -0.57 12.89 11.43
C SER A 81 -0.87 12.83 12.92
N GLU A 82 0.04 13.34 13.76
CA GLU A 82 -0.12 13.37 15.22
C GLU A 82 -1.27 14.28 15.66
N ILE A 83 -1.39 15.48 15.09
CA ILE A 83 -2.54 16.37 15.32
C ILE A 83 -3.85 15.68 14.91
N LEU A 84 -3.85 15.00 13.76
CA LEU A 84 -5.03 14.28 13.27
C LEU A 84 -5.40 13.11 14.19
N MET A 85 -4.42 12.33 14.64
CA MET A 85 -4.60 11.22 15.57
C MET A 85 -5.17 11.71 16.90
N PHE A 86 -4.61 12.77 17.47
CA PHE A 86 -5.12 13.40 18.69
C PHE A 86 -6.58 13.82 18.52
N LYS A 87 -6.91 14.54 17.44
CA LYS A 87 -8.29 15.01 17.21
C LYS A 87 -9.29 13.89 17.02
N ILE A 88 -8.92 12.84 16.28
CA ILE A 88 -9.81 11.71 16.10
C ILE A 88 -10.04 10.99 17.44
N LYS A 89 -8.98 10.80 18.23
CA LYS A 89 -9.10 10.20 19.57
C LYS A 89 -9.93 11.07 20.51
N GLU A 90 -9.79 12.39 20.46
CA GLU A 90 -10.54 13.34 21.29
C GLU A 90 -12.05 13.30 20.99
N PHE A 91 -12.44 13.30 19.71
CA PHE A 91 -13.86 13.35 19.32
C PHE A 91 -14.54 11.98 19.24
N PHE A 92 -13.83 10.93 18.82
CA PHE A 92 -14.41 9.62 18.51
C PHE A 92 -13.84 8.47 19.36
N GLY A 93 -12.96 8.77 20.31
CA GLY A 93 -12.33 7.79 21.19
C GLY A 93 -11.40 6.82 20.45
N TRP A 94 -10.99 5.76 21.14
CA TRP A 94 -10.08 4.74 20.63
C TRP A 94 -10.67 3.95 19.46
N ALA A 95 -11.97 3.67 19.50
CA ALA A 95 -12.67 3.01 18.41
C ALA A 95 -12.66 3.86 17.13
N GLY A 96 -12.88 5.17 17.24
CA GLY A 96 -12.80 6.09 16.10
C GLY A 96 -11.42 6.12 15.47
N LEU A 97 -10.37 6.11 16.29
CA LEU A 97 -8.98 6.06 15.82
C LEU A 97 -8.69 4.76 15.05
N ALA A 98 -9.08 3.61 15.61
CA ALA A 98 -8.92 2.31 14.95
C ALA A 98 -9.69 2.23 13.62
N ILE A 99 -10.94 2.70 13.60
CA ILE A 99 -11.78 2.74 12.39
C ILE A 99 -11.15 3.64 11.34
N PHE A 100 -10.62 4.81 11.72
CA PHE A 100 -10.01 5.75 10.77
C PHE A 100 -8.81 5.12 10.03
N PHE A 101 -7.88 4.50 10.75
CA PHE A 101 -6.74 3.83 10.11
C PHE A 101 -7.14 2.58 9.32
N ALA A 102 -8.16 1.84 9.78
CA ALA A 102 -8.73 0.73 9.01
C ALA A 102 -9.34 1.21 7.69
N LEU A 103 -10.00 2.37 7.67
CA LEU A 103 -10.54 2.99 6.47
C LEU A 103 -9.42 3.43 5.51
N ILE A 104 -8.29 3.95 6.01
CA ILE A 104 -7.13 4.29 5.17
C ILE A 104 -6.64 3.04 4.40
N ILE A 105 -6.43 1.94 5.11
CA ILE A 105 -5.95 0.69 4.52
C ILE A 105 -6.99 0.08 3.59
N THR A 106 -8.26 0.14 3.97
CA THR A 106 -9.38 -0.31 3.14
C THR A 106 -9.51 0.51 1.86
N PHE A 107 -9.27 1.81 1.93
CA PHE A 107 -9.28 2.67 0.75
C PHE A 107 -8.10 2.35 -0.17
N ALA A 108 -6.91 2.12 0.38
CA ALA A 108 -5.73 1.72 -0.38
C ALA A 108 -5.92 0.34 -1.05
N PHE A 109 -6.12 -0.72 -0.27
CA PHE A 109 -6.21 -2.09 -0.78
C PHE A 109 -7.58 -2.44 -1.37
N GLY A 110 -8.68 -1.95 -0.80
CA GLY A 110 -10.04 -2.30 -1.21
C GLY A 110 -10.61 -1.46 -2.36
N TRP A 111 -10.08 -0.26 -2.61
CA TRP A 111 -10.58 0.63 -3.67
C TRP A 111 -9.52 1.07 -4.66
N LEU A 112 -8.42 1.70 -4.23
CA LEU A 112 -7.39 2.25 -5.12
C LEU A 112 -6.72 1.15 -5.96
N LEU A 113 -6.22 0.09 -5.32
CA LEU A 113 -5.57 -1.01 -6.03
C LEU A 113 -6.51 -1.72 -7.02
N PRO A 114 -7.72 -2.20 -6.65
CA PRO A 114 -8.64 -2.82 -7.61
C PRO A 114 -9.02 -1.89 -8.76
N LYS A 115 -9.23 -0.60 -8.48
CA LYS A 115 -9.61 0.38 -9.50
C LYS A 115 -8.45 0.66 -10.47
N SER A 116 -7.22 0.73 -9.96
CA SER A 116 -6.01 0.88 -10.78
C SER A 116 -5.80 -0.36 -11.67
N LEU A 117 -5.77 -1.53 -11.03
CA LEU A 117 -5.44 -2.82 -11.64
C LEU A 117 -6.55 -3.29 -12.60
N GLY A 118 -7.80 -2.87 -12.36
CA GLY A 118 -8.92 -3.15 -13.24
C GLY A 118 -8.99 -2.32 -14.52
N LYS A 119 -8.27 -1.19 -14.63
CA LYS A 119 -8.39 -0.22 -15.76
C LYS A 119 -7.19 -0.14 -16.71
N ASN A 120 -6.02 -0.63 -16.30
CA ASN A 120 -4.95 -1.17 -17.14
C ASN A 120 -4.17 -0.28 -18.15
N PRO A 121 -2.93 0.13 -17.79
CA PRO A 121 -1.86 0.18 -18.80
C PRO A 121 -0.40 0.00 -18.29
N LEU A 122 -0.11 -0.18 -17.00
CA LEU A 122 1.29 -0.17 -16.49
C LEU A 122 2.02 -1.50 -16.61
N THR A 123 1.32 -2.64 -16.49
CA THR A 123 2.00 -3.94 -16.33
C THR A 123 1.33 -5.12 -17.05
N LEU A 124 0.23 -4.92 -17.79
CA LEU A 124 -0.39 -6.02 -18.54
C LEU A 124 0.13 -6.05 -19.99
N PRO A 125 0.87 -7.11 -20.41
CA PRO A 125 0.99 -7.44 -21.82
C PRO A 125 -0.41 -7.59 -22.41
N ARG A 126 -0.67 -6.98 -23.57
CA ARG A 126 -1.95 -7.12 -24.31
C ARG A 126 -2.41 -8.57 -24.53
N GLN A 127 -1.49 -9.54 -24.43
CA GLN A 127 -1.74 -10.96 -24.63
C GLN A 127 -2.31 -11.71 -23.42
N ALA A 128 -2.21 -11.16 -22.20
CA ALA A 128 -2.77 -11.78 -20.98
C ALA A 128 -4.26 -11.44 -20.76
N ARG A 129 -4.95 -11.00 -21.82
CA ARG A 129 -6.35 -10.61 -21.81
C ARG A 129 -7.22 -11.86 -21.99
N ASP A 130 -8.31 -11.93 -21.23
CA ASP A 130 -9.45 -12.71 -21.68
C ASP A 130 -10.03 -12.08 -22.97
N ARG A 131 -10.98 -12.76 -23.63
CA ARG A 131 -11.67 -12.20 -24.81
C ARG A 131 -12.43 -10.89 -24.53
N SER A 132 -12.51 -10.41 -23.27
CA SER A 132 -13.24 -9.22 -22.83
C SER A 132 -12.35 -8.03 -22.41
N GLY A 133 -11.04 -8.21 -22.30
CA GLY A 133 -10.07 -7.15 -22.00
C GLY A 133 -10.00 -6.71 -20.54
N GLN A 134 -10.57 -7.46 -19.59
CA GLN A 134 -10.55 -7.16 -18.16
C GLN A 134 -9.63 -8.12 -17.39
N ALA A 135 -8.98 -7.63 -16.31
CA ALA A 135 -8.31 -8.52 -15.37
C ALA A 135 -9.33 -9.50 -14.75
N PRO A 136 -8.94 -10.76 -14.44
CA PRO A 136 -9.84 -11.73 -13.83
C PRO A 136 -10.25 -11.24 -12.43
N PHE A 137 -11.45 -10.65 -12.37
CA PHE A 137 -11.98 -9.91 -11.20
C PHE A 137 -11.75 -10.64 -9.88
N TYR A 138 -12.10 -11.93 -9.81
CA TYR A 138 -11.96 -12.73 -8.60
C TYR A 138 -10.49 -12.98 -8.23
N ALA A 139 -9.63 -13.33 -9.20
CA ALA A 139 -8.22 -13.55 -8.94
C ALA A 139 -7.52 -12.26 -8.49
N MET A 140 -7.87 -11.12 -9.08
CA MET A 140 -7.37 -9.81 -8.65
C MET A 140 -7.69 -9.54 -7.18
N TYR A 141 -8.96 -9.65 -6.78
CA TYR A 141 -9.35 -9.42 -5.39
C TYR A 141 -8.74 -10.45 -4.43
N LEU A 142 -8.60 -11.72 -4.81
CA LEU A 142 -7.92 -12.73 -3.99
C LEU A 142 -6.43 -12.40 -3.78
N LEU A 143 -5.73 -11.93 -4.81
CA LEU A 143 -4.34 -11.50 -4.70
C LEU A 143 -4.20 -10.25 -3.83
N ILE A 144 -5.14 -9.31 -3.94
CA ILE A 144 -5.16 -8.12 -3.09
C ILE A 144 -5.40 -8.50 -1.63
N ILE A 145 -6.33 -9.42 -1.35
CA ILE A 145 -6.53 -9.95 0.01
C ILE A 145 -5.26 -10.64 0.51
N LEU A 146 -4.63 -11.47 -0.33
CA LEU A 146 -3.34 -12.11 -0.01
C LEU A 146 -2.26 -11.06 0.34
N GLY A 147 -2.09 -10.05 -0.50
CA GLY A 147 -1.15 -8.96 -0.24
C GLY A 147 -1.48 -8.21 1.04
N ALA A 148 -2.77 -8.00 1.34
CA ALA A 148 -3.21 -7.36 2.55
C ALA A 148 -2.91 -8.24 3.79
N ILE A 149 -3.08 -9.56 3.72
CA ILE A 149 -2.71 -10.50 4.80
C ILE A 149 -1.21 -10.40 5.10
N VAL A 150 -0.38 -10.43 4.07
CA VAL A 150 1.10 -10.31 4.20
C VAL A 150 1.51 -8.96 4.75
N SER A 151 0.76 -7.90 4.42
CA SER A 151 1.00 -6.54 4.93
C SER A 151 0.42 -6.31 6.32
N SER A 152 -0.53 -7.14 6.75
CA SER A 152 -1.31 -6.94 7.98
C SER A 152 -0.51 -6.79 9.27
N PRO A 153 0.68 -7.41 9.45
CA PRO A 153 1.47 -7.19 10.66
C PRO A 153 1.86 -5.73 10.88
N THR A 154 1.95 -4.94 9.81
CA THR A 154 2.26 -3.51 9.87
C THR A 154 1.02 -2.63 10.10
N PHE A 155 -0.19 -3.19 10.00
CA PHE A 155 -1.42 -2.41 10.15
C PHE A 155 -1.66 -2.05 11.61
N GLY A 156 -1.99 -0.77 11.84
CA GLY A 156 -2.27 -0.23 13.17
C GLY A 156 -2.55 1.27 13.10
N ALA A 157 -2.81 1.87 14.27
CA ALA A 157 -3.01 3.30 14.39
C ALA A 157 -1.66 4.07 14.36
N ARG A 158 -0.96 4.01 13.22
CA ARG A 158 0.37 4.58 13.02
C ARG A 158 0.44 5.52 11.82
N PRO A 159 1.26 6.59 11.87
CA PRO A 159 1.52 7.46 10.72
C PRO A 159 1.98 6.73 9.45
N GLN A 160 2.68 5.59 9.59
CA GLN A 160 3.11 4.74 8.48
C GLN A 160 1.98 4.36 7.51
N MET A 161 0.72 4.28 7.97
CA MET A 161 -0.41 3.95 7.10
C MET A 161 -0.63 4.98 5.99
N PHE A 162 -0.20 6.24 6.20
CA PHE A 162 -0.19 7.28 5.16
C PHE A 162 0.81 7.00 4.04
N THR A 163 1.88 6.24 4.31
CA THR A 163 2.84 5.81 3.28
C THR A 163 2.28 4.71 2.39
N ILE A 164 1.54 3.78 2.98
CA ILE A 164 0.80 2.76 2.22
C ILE A 164 -0.24 3.44 1.33
N LEU A 165 -0.99 4.41 1.87
CA LEU A 165 -1.95 5.20 1.11
C LEU A 165 -1.28 6.02 0.01
N GLY A 166 -0.20 6.73 0.32
CA GLY A 166 0.56 7.53 -0.64
C GLY A 166 1.11 6.71 -1.81
N ALA A 167 1.66 5.52 -1.53
CA ALA A 167 2.13 4.60 -2.55
C ALA A 167 0.99 4.08 -3.44
N ALA A 168 -0.15 3.71 -2.85
CA ALA A 168 -1.34 3.29 -3.61
C ALA A 168 -1.92 4.42 -4.46
N LEU A 169 -1.96 5.66 -3.95
CA LEU A 169 -2.39 6.86 -4.68
C LEU A 169 -1.46 7.17 -5.83
N LEU A 170 -0.14 7.17 -5.59
CA LEU A 170 0.87 7.39 -6.62
C LEU A 170 0.72 6.35 -7.74
N PHE A 171 0.63 5.07 -7.37
CA PHE A 171 0.40 4.00 -8.33
C PHE A 171 -0.89 4.19 -9.13
N PHE A 172 -2.01 4.50 -8.46
CA PHE A 172 -3.29 4.77 -9.11
C PHE A 172 -3.22 5.96 -10.09
N VAL A 173 -2.56 7.05 -9.71
CA VAL A 173 -2.40 8.25 -10.54
C VAL A 173 -1.56 7.97 -11.77
N LEU A 174 -0.40 7.32 -11.61
CA LEU A 174 0.47 6.95 -12.73
C LEU A 174 -0.24 6.02 -13.71
N ASN A 175 -1.00 5.06 -13.18
CA ASN A 175 -1.77 4.12 -13.98
C ASN A 175 -2.87 4.83 -14.78
N GLU A 176 -3.72 5.64 -14.14
CA GLU A 176 -4.75 6.41 -14.85
C GLU A 176 -4.17 7.41 -15.86
N PHE A 177 -3.05 8.05 -15.53
CA PHE A 177 -2.36 8.96 -16.45
C PHE A 177 -1.85 8.24 -17.70
N LYS A 178 -1.32 7.03 -17.54
CA LYS A 178 -0.87 6.21 -18.66
C LYS A 178 -2.04 5.76 -19.56
N ILE A 179 -3.24 5.53 -19.00
CA ILE A 179 -4.46 5.19 -19.79
C ILE A 179 -4.97 6.44 -20.51
N LYS A 180 -5.03 7.54 -19.77
CA LYS A 180 -5.62 8.81 -20.19
C LYS A 180 -4.63 9.94 -19.95
N PRO A 181 -3.65 10.16 -20.85
CA PRO A 181 -2.63 11.20 -20.65
C PRO A 181 -3.19 12.63 -20.59
N ARG A 182 -4.37 12.84 -21.18
CA ARG A 182 -5.12 14.10 -21.09
C ARG A 182 -5.99 14.21 -19.82
N GLY A 183 -5.98 13.19 -18.96
CA GLY A 183 -6.72 13.16 -17.70
C GLY A 183 -6.25 14.24 -16.73
N LYS A 184 -7.19 14.72 -15.90
CA LYS A 184 -6.93 15.75 -14.89
C LYS A 184 -6.35 15.19 -13.59
N LEU A 185 -6.44 13.87 -13.37
CA LEU A 185 -6.05 13.23 -12.12
C LEU A 185 -4.55 13.41 -11.80
N VAL A 186 -3.68 13.48 -12.82
CA VAL A 186 -2.24 13.69 -12.64
C VAL A 186 -1.90 15.05 -12.01
N TYR A 187 -2.77 16.06 -12.11
CA TYR A 187 -2.54 17.36 -11.47
C TYR A 187 -2.70 17.31 -9.94
N PHE A 188 -3.23 16.22 -9.38
CA PHE A 188 -3.24 16.00 -7.94
C PHE A 188 -1.90 15.50 -7.40
N LEU A 189 -0.94 15.14 -8.25
CA LEU A 189 0.36 14.61 -7.82
C LEU A 189 1.09 15.52 -6.83
N PRO A 190 1.17 16.86 -7.04
CA PRO A 190 1.77 17.74 -6.04
C PRO A 190 1.02 17.78 -4.72
N ILE A 191 -0.32 17.71 -4.74
CA ILE A 191 -1.12 17.70 -3.52
C ILE A 191 -0.89 16.41 -2.73
N ILE A 192 -0.74 15.28 -3.42
CA ILE A 192 -0.42 14.00 -2.78
C ILE A 192 0.91 14.10 -2.05
N PHE A 193 1.97 14.61 -2.70
CA PHE A 193 3.29 14.75 -2.07
C PHE A 193 3.33 15.82 -0.98
N LEU A 194 2.58 16.92 -1.13
CA LEU A 194 2.41 17.93 -0.10
C LEU A 194 1.85 17.32 1.19
N LEU A 195 0.72 16.60 1.08
CA LEU A 195 0.08 15.99 2.25
C LEU A 195 0.95 14.87 2.82
N TRP A 196 1.54 14.04 1.96
CA TRP A 196 2.35 12.90 2.39
C TRP A 196 3.61 13.36 3.13
N ALA A 197 4.33 14.36 2.64
CA ALA A 197 5.53 14.90 3.30
C ALA A 197 5.25 15.51 4.68
N ASN A 198 4.01 15.95 4.94
CA ASN A 198 3.59 16.44 6.25
C ASN A 198 3.00 15.35 7.16
N MET A 199 2.66 14.18 6.61
CA MET A 199 2.05 13.07 7.36
C MET A 199 3.06 12.00 7.77
N HIS A 200 4.04 11.64 6.93
CA HIS A 200 5.02 10.59 7.24
C HIS A 200 6.23 10.62 6.28
N GLY A 201 7.44 10.33 6.80
CA GLY A 201 8.73 10.43 6.09
C GLY A 201 8.89 9.48 4.89
N GLY A 202 8.05 8.45 4.82
CA GLY A 202 7.97 7.48 3.71
C GLY A 202 7.61 8.08 2.33
N PHE A 203 7.30 9.38 2.24
CA PHE A 203 7.16 10.07 0.95
C PHE A 203 8.42 9.97 0.08
N ILE A 204 9.59 9.77 0.69
CA ILE A 204 10.86 9.57 -0.01
C ILE A 204 10.83 8.32 -0.93
N LEU A 205 10.16 7.25 -0.49
CA LEU A 205 9.94 6.05 -1.31
C LEU A 205 9.04 6.36 -2.51
N GLY A 206 8.04 7.23 -2.32
CA GLY A 206 7.18 7.73 -3.39
C GLY A 206 7.96 8.55 -4.42
N LEU A 207 8.83 9.46 -3.98
CA LEU A 207 9.70 10.24 -4.86
C LEU A 207 10.65 9.34 -5.66
N GLY A 208 11.27 8.36 -4.99
CA GLY A 208 12.12 7.35 -5.63
C GLY A 208 11.38 6.54 -6.68
N LEU A 209 10.17 6.05 -6.36
CA LEU A 209 9.32 5.32 -7.30
C LEU A 209 8.96 6.18 -8.53
N LEU A 210 8.57 7.44 -8.31
CA LEU A 210 8.23 8.38 -9.39
C LEU A 210 9.44 8.67 -10.30
N ALA A 211 10.63 8.85 -9.70
CA ALA A 211 11.87 9.08 -10.44
C ALA A 211 12.26 7.86 -11.30
N ILE A 212 12.20 6.65 -10.74
CA ILE A 212 12.46 5.40 -11.47
C ILE A 212 11.45 5.25 -12.60
N TYR A 213 10.16 5.48 -12.34
CA TYR A 213 9.12 5.41 -13.36
C TYR A 213 9.41 6.36 -14.54
N LEU A 214 9.75 7.62 -14.26
CA LEU A 214 10.12 8.60 -15.28
C LEU A 214 11.37 8.19 -16.07
N ALA A 215 12.39 7.66 -15.40
CA ALA A 215 13.63 7.21 -16.04
C ALA A 215 13.38 6.03 -16.99
N LEU A 216 12.59 5.05 -16.55
CA LEU A 216 12.22 3.89 -17.35
C LEU A 216 11.36 4.28 -18.55
N GLU A 217 10.34 5.14 -18.37
CA GLU A 217 9.56 5.67 -19.49
C GLU A 217 10.44 6.43 -20.49
N ARG A 218 11.39 7.24 -20.00
CA ARG A 218 12.31 7.98 -20.89
C ARG A 218 13.19 7.02 -21.71
N PHE A 219 13.70 5.98 -21.07
CA PHE A 219 14.49 4.94 -21.73
C PHE A 219 13.67 4.23 -22.80
N LEU A 220 12.44 3.81 -22.47
CA LEU A 220 11.54 3.13 -23.41
C LEU A 220 11.12 4.03 -24.58
N ILE A 221 10.89 5.33 -24.36
CA ILE A 221 10.62 6.31 -25.42
C ILE A 221 11.78 6.39 -26.41
N ARG A 222 13.03 6.39 -25.93
CA ARG A 222 14.21 6.40 -26.80
C ARG A 222 14.30 5.12 -27.63
N ARG A 223 14.16 3.96 -26.97
CA ARG A 223 14.16 2.64 -27.64
C ARG A 223 13.07 2.50 -28.69
N ALA A 224 11.88 3.02 -28.42
CA ALA A 224 10.77 3.01 -29.37
C ALA A 224 11.04 3.86 -30.62
N LYS A 225 11.81 4.96 -30.50
CA LYS A 225 12.23 5.78 -31.64
C LYS A 225 13.34 5.13 -32.46
N GLU A 226 14.29 4.46 -31.80
CA GLU A 226 15.39 3.73 -32.44
C GLU A 226 14.90 2.52 -33.23
N ASN A 227 13.92 1.78 -32.71
CA ASN A 227 13.35 0.62 -33.37
C ASN A 227 11.81 0.61 -33.26
N PRO A 228 11.10 1.34 -34.13
CA PRO A 228 9.64 1.42 -34.12
C PRO A 228 8.92 0.10 -34.41
N ALA A 229 9.61 -0.87 -35.03
CA ALA A 229 9.07 -2.18 -35.39
C ALA A 229 9.33 -3.25 -34.31
N ALA A 230 9.91 -2.88 -33.16
CA ALA A 230 10.27 -3.84 -32.13
C ALA A 230 9.05 -4.57 -31.54
N ASP A 231 9.11 -5.90 -31.46
CA ASP A 231 7.99 -6.73 -30.99
C ASP A 231 7.53 -6.42 -29.56
N TRP A 232 8.42 -5.93 -28.69
CA TRP A 232 8.06 -5.55 -27.32
C TRP A 232 7.08 -4.37 -27.27
N LEU A 233 7.04 -3.51 -28.30
CA LEU A 233 6.07 -2.41 -28.42
C LEU A 233 4.62 -2.90 -28.59
N LYS A 234 4.44 -4.15 -29.05
CA LYS A 234 3.12 -4.80 -29.07
C LYS A 234 2.61 -5.10 -27.66
N SER A 235 3.53 -5.34 -26.72
CA SER A 235 3.23 -5.68 -25.33
C SER A 235 3.13 -4.43 -24.44
N TYR A 236 3.96 -3.42 -24.66
CA TYR A 236 4.01 -2.21 -23.85
C TYR A 236 4.20 -0.97 -24.72
N GLN A 237 3.30 0.03 -24.58
CA GLN A 237 3.44 1.31 -25.27
C GLN A 237 4.03 2.35 -24.31
N PRO A 238 5.21 2.93 -24.58
CA PRO A 238 5.77 4.02 -23.79
C PRO A 238 4.89 5.26 -23.82
N LEU A 239 5.05 6.15 -22.83
CA LEU A 239 4.37 7.45 -22.86
C LEU A 239 4.77 8.24 -24.11
N GLU A 240 3.86 9.07 -24.61
CA GLU A 240 4.23 10.07 -25.60
C GLU A 240 5.25 11.06 -25.02
N SER A 241 6.13 11.62 -25.85
CA SER A 241 7.17 12.56 -25.39
C SER A 241 6.59 13.77 -24.64
N GLU A 242 5.44 14.29 -25.09
CA GLU A 242 4.76 15.41 -24.42
C GLU A 242 4.11 15.00 -23.09
N SER A 243 3.53 13.80 -23.04
CA SER A 243 2.95 13.26 -21.81
C SER A 243 4.03 12.99 -20.76
N TRP A 244 5.21 12.52 -21.19
CA TRP A 244 6.36 12.35 -20.32
C TRP A 244 6.87 13.69 -19.79
N LYS A 245 7.02 14.72 -20.65
CA LYS A 245 7.42 16.09 -20.21
C LYS A 245 6.44 16.65 -19.19
N LYS A 246 5.14 16.51 -19.44
CA LYS A 246 4.09 16.91 -18.49
C LYS A 246 4.25 16.21 -17.14
N LEU A 247 4.46 14.89 -17.13
CA LEU A 247 4.66 14.15 -15.89
C LEU A 247 5.95 14.56 -15.19
N ALA A 248 7.05 14.77 -15.92
CA ALA A 248 8.31 15.23 -15.37
C ALA A 248 8.19 16.62 -14.72
N TYR A 249 7.47 17.55 -15.36
CA TYR A 249 7.18 18.86 -14.78
C TYR A 249 6.34 18.75 -13.50
N LEU A 250 5.29 17.92 -13.51
CA LEU A 250 4.47 17.69 -12.31
C LEU A 250 5.25 16.97 -11.20
N ALA A 251 6.19 16.09 -11.55
CA ALA A 251 7.09 15.46 -10.59
C ALA A 251 8.04 16.48 -9.95
N LEU A 252 8.57 17.42 -10.72
CA LEU A 252 9.39 18.52 -10.19
C LEU A 252 8.59 19.42 -9.24
N ILE A 253 7.34 19.77 -9.60
CA ILE A 253 6.45 20.51 -8.68
C ILE A 253 6.17 19.68 -7.43
N SER A 254 5.92 18.37 -7.58
CA SER A 254 5.65 17.47 -6.45
C SER A 254 6.83 17.38 -5.48
N PHE A 255 8.05 17.28 -6.00
CA PHE A 255 9.27 17.42 -5.22
C PHE A 255 9.32 18.77 -4.50
N GLY A 256 9.07 19.88 -5.22
CA GLY A 256 8.97 21.22 -4.66
C GLY A 256 7.95 21.34 -3.52
N THR A 257 6.80 20.67 -3.61
CA THR A 257 5.78 20.72 -2.56
C THR A 257 6.17 20.00 -1.28
N THR A 258 7.13 19.07 -1.31
CA THR A 258 7.59 18.40 -0.07
C THR A 258 8.34 19.35 0.87
N PHE A 259 8.88 20.47 0.36
CA PHE A 259 9.48 21.54 1.15
C PHE A 259 8.45 22.43 1.85
N LEU A 260 7.16 22.33 1.49
CA LEU A 260 6.08 23.07 2.14
C LEU A 260 5.65 22.33 3.41
N ASN A 261 6.55 22.35 4.39
CA ASN A 261 6.37 21.80 5.73
C ASN A 261 7.04 22.76 6.74
N PRO A 262 6.74 22.66 8.05
CA PRO A 262 7.27 23.56 9.08
C PRO A 262 8.81 23.60 9.18
N TYR A 263 9.49 22.56 8.69
CA TYR A 263 10.95 22.40 8.76
C TYR A 263 11.65 22.69 7.43
N GLY A 264 10.89 22.88 6.35
CA GLY A 264 11.43 23.13 5.01
C GLY A 264 12.34 22.00 4.53
N PRO A 265 13.53 22.31 3.98
CA PRO A 265 14.50 21.30 3.54
C PRO A 265 15.06 20.39 4.63
N ARG A 266 14.99 20.80 5.90
CA ARG A 266 15.53 20.01 7.02
C ARG A 266 14.81 18.67 7.21
N ILE A 267 13.60 18.51 6.66
CA ILE A 267 12.93 17.20 6.66
C ILE A 267 13.80 16.08 6.03
N TYR A 268 14.65 16.42 5.05
CA TYR A 268 15.58 15.46 4.44
C TYR A 268 16.76 15.11 5.35
N GLU A 269 17.17 16.03 6.22
CA GLU A 269 18.18 15.77 7.25
C GLU A 269 17.66 14.71 8.23
N GLU A 270 16.42 14.85 8.68
CA GLU A 270 15.77 13.87 9.58
C GLU A 270 15.65 12.50 8.91
N ILE A 271 15.26 12.46 7.63
CA ILE A 271 15.21 11.22 6.86
C ILE A 271 16.60 10.59 6.81
N PHE A 272 17.63 11.34 6.44
CA PHE A 272 18.99 10.83 6.36
C PHE A 272 19.50 10.33 7.71
N ARG A 273 19.19 11.06 8.78
CA ARG A 273 19.54 10.70 10.14
C ARG A 273 18.86 9.41 10.57
N THR A 274 17.56 9.27 10.33
CA THR A 274 16.79 8.04 10.63
C THR A 274 17.36 6.83 9.88
N PHE A 275 17.73 7.01 8.60
CA PHE A 275 18.39 5.97 7.80
C PHE A 275 19.86 5.72 8.18
N SER A 276 20.47 6.58 8.98
CA SER A 276 21.86 6.42 9.45
C SER A 276 21.93 6.02 10.92
N ASP A 277 20.80 5.97 11.62
CA ASP A 277 20.72 5.58 13.03
C ASP A 277 20.81 4.06 13.17
N VAL A 278 22.04 3.61 13.38
CA VAL A 278 22.38 2.20 13.60
C VAL A 278 21.66 1.63 14.82
N PHE A 279 21.38 2.42 15.86
CA PHE A 279 20.68 1.94 17.04
C PHE A 279 19.21 1.67 16.72
N ALA A 280 18.53 2.64 16.12
CA ALA A 280 17.13 2.50 15.71
C ALA A 280 16.94 1.29 14.78
N GLN A 281 17.85 1.08 13.83
CA GLN A 281 17.80 -0.03 12.87
C GLN A 281 17.97 -1.42 13.48
N ASN A 282 18.59 -1.52 14.66
CA ASN A 282 18.87 -2.80 15.30
C ASN A 282 17.96 -3.12 16.50
N VAL A 283 17.15 -2.16 16.95
CA VAL A 283 16.31 -2.32 18.15
C VAL A 283 14.83 -2.18 17.84
N ILE A 284 14.46 -1.29 16.92
CA ILE A 284 13.05 -1.04 16.63
C ILE A 284 12.52 -2.14 15.70
N LEU A 285 11.52 -2.89 16.18
CA LEU A 285 10.99 -4.09 15.51
C LEU A 285 10.59 -3.87 14.04
N GLU A 286 10.08 -2.69 13.70
CA GLU A 286 9.65 -2.38 12.32
C GLU A 286 10.80 -2.12 11.35
N TRP A 287 12.00 -1.82 11.86
CA TRP A 287 13.23 -1.62 11.09
C TRP A 287 14.05 -2.89 10.93
N LEU A 288 13.74 -3.93 11.71
CA LEU A 288 14.41 -5.22 11.59
C LEU A 288 14.01 -5.96 10.31
N ALA A 289 14.91 -6.82 9.86
CA ALA A 289 14.64 -7.77 8.79
C ALA A 289 13.49 -8.74 9.17
N PRO A 290 12.71 -9.23 8.19
CA PRO A 290 11.65 -10.21 8.45
C PRO A 290 12.19 -11.47 9.13
N ASN A 291 11.61 -11.84 10.28
CA ASN A 291 11.97 -13.05 11.00
C ASN A 291 11.19 -14.26 10.45
N PHE A 292 11.84 -15.10 9.63
CA PHE A 292 11.23 -16.28 9.01
C PHE A 292 10.93 -17.45 9.98
N HIS A 293 11.22 -17.29 11.27
CA HIS A 293 10.76 -18.22 12.31
C HIS A 293 9.44 -17.77 12.96
N GLN A 294 8.97 -16.55 12.67
CA GLN A 294 7.68 -16.04 13.12
C GLN A 294 6.64 -16.12 12.00
N THR A 295 5.35 -16.21 12.36
CA THR A 295 4.25 -16.37 11.40
C THR A 295 4.27 -15.30 10.31
N GLU A 296 4.53 -14.05 10.70
CA GLU A 296 4.58 -12.88 9.81
C GLU A 296 5.66 -13.03 8.73
N GLY A 297 6.87 -13.42 9.15
CA GLY A 297 7.98 -13.67 8.23
C GLY A 297 7.75 -14.89 7.35
N ILE A 298 7.12 -15.96 7.88
CA ILE A 298 6.74 -17.14 7.10
C ILE A 298 5.75 -16.77 5.99
N LEU A 299 4.70 -15.99 6.31
CA LEU A 299 3.73 -15.51 5.33
C LEU A 299 4.39 -14.65 4.24
N PHE A 300 5.30 -13.75 4.62
CA PHE A 300 6.10 -12.99 3.68
C PHE A 300 6.99 -13.89 2.81
N GLY A 301 7.66 -14.88 3.39
CA GLY A 301 8.49 -15.85 2.67
C GLY A 301 7.69 -16.63 1.62
N PHE A 302 6.50 -17.12 1.97
CA PHE A 302 5.61 -17.77 1.01
C PHE A 302 5.14 -16.81 -0.10
N TYR A 303 4.85 -15.55 0.23
CA TYR A 303 4.50 -14.54 -0.77
C TYR A 303 5.65 -14.31 -1.76
N VAL A 304 6.89 -14.20 -1.27
CA VAL A 304 8.09 -14.05 -2.11
C VAL A 304 8.28 -15.28 -3.00
N ILE A 305 8.19 -16.49 -2.44
CA ILE A 305 8.24 -17.74 -3.23
C ILE A 305 7.16 -17.73 -4.31
N PHE A 306 5.94 -17.32 -3.98
CA PHE A 306 4.84 -17.23 -4.94
C PHE A 306 5.15 -16.24 -6.08
N VAL A 307 5.71 -15.06 -5.78
CA VAL A 307 6.17 -14.10 -6.79
C VAL A 307 7.22 -14.73 -7.70
N PHE A 308 8.21 -15.45 -7.16
CA PHE A 308 9.25 -16.11 -7.96
C PHE A 308 8.74 -17.30 -8.78
N ILE A 309 7.76 -18.06 -8.29
CA ILE A 309 7.09 -19.11 -9.07
C ILE A 309 6.36 -18.49 -10.27
N ILE A 310 5.65 -17.38 -10.07
CA ILE A 310 5.00 -16.69 -11.19
C ILE A 310 6.06 -16.09 -12.13
N LEU A 311 7.18 -15.56 -11.64
CA LEU A 311 8.29 -15.11 -12.49
C LEU A 311 8.89 -16.25 -13.33
N SER A 312 9.06 -17.45 -12.76
CA SER A 312 9.68 -18.59 -13.47
C SER A 312 8.77 -19.20 -14.54
N LEU A 313 7.45 -19.15 -14.33
CA LEU A 313 6.46 -19.65 -15.30
C LEU A 313 6.30 -18.73 -16.52
N PHE A 314 6.68 -17.45 -16.42
CA PHE A 314 6.46 -16.45 -17.46
C PHE A 314 7.77 -15.90 -18.03
N LYS A 315 8.03 -16.21 -19.31
CA LYS A 315 9.28 -15.86 -20.01
C LYS A 315 9.44 -14.37 -20.36
N LYS A 316 8.42 -13.53 -20.16
CA LYS A 316 8.44 -12.10 -20.54
C LYS A 316 8.08 -11.22 -19.35
N ILE A 317 9.11 -10.72 -18.68
CA ILE A 317 8.99 -9.74 -17.59
C ILE A 317 9.12 -8.34 -18.19
N ASP A 318 8.21 -7.43 -17.84
CA ASP A 318 8.32 -6.03 -18.25
C ASP A 318 9.45 -5.32 -17.48
N ILE A 319 10.02 -4.28 -18.06
CA ILE A 319 11.18 -3.58 -17.47
C ILE A 319 10.88 -2.96 -16.10
N PHE A 320 9.63 -2.57 -15.84
CA PHE A 320 9.25 -2.00 -14.53
C PHE A 320 9.27 -3.10 -13.49
N SER A 321 8.65 -4.24 -13.75
CA SER A 321 8.72 -5.40 -12.85
C SER A 321 10.16 -5.87 -12.63
N PHE A 322 10.98 -5.91 -13.69
CA PHE A 322 12.39 -6.31 -13.60
C PHE A 322 13.23 -5.40 -12.69
N VAL A 323 12.93 -4.10 -12.63
CA VAL A 323 13.65 -3.14 -11.78
C VAL A 323 13.03 -3.00 -10.40
N LEU A 324 11.70 -2.85 -10.34
CA LEU A 324 10.99 -2.51 -9.10
C LEU A 324 10.83 -3.72 -8.17
N ILE A 325 10.59 -4.93 -8.69
CA ILE A 325 10.42 -6.11 -7.83
C ILE A 325 11.70 -6.40 -7.04
N PRO A 326 12.90 -6.54 -7.65
CA PRO A 326 14.11 -6.79 -6.88
C PRO A 326 14.47 -5.65 -5.93
N LEU A 327 14.29 -4.40 -6.35
CA LEU A 327 14.59 -3.23 -5.50
C LEU A 327 13.72 -3.19 -4.25
N PHE A 328 12.39 -3.29 -4.41
CA PHE A 328 11.50 -3.23 -3.26
C PHE A 328 11.49 -4.52 -2.44
N LEU A 329 11.85 -5.66 -3.04
CA LEU A 329 12.12 -6.89 -2.31
C LEU A 329 13.34 -6.73 -1.39
N PHE A 330 14.42 -6.14 -1.90
CA PHE A 330 15.59 -5.82 -1.09
C PHE A 330 15.24 -4.90 0.09
N LEU A 331 14.47 -3.84 -0.16
CA LEU A 331 14.00 -2.95 0.91
C LEU A 331 13.10 -3.67 1.93
N ALA A 332 12.26 -4.61 1.48
CA ALA A 332 11.42 -5.43 2.36
C ALA A 332 12.23 -6.44 3.19
N PHE A 333 13.35 -6.95 2.67
CA PHE A 333 14.29 -7.75 3.46
C PHE A 333 15.09 -6.91 4.46
N GLN A 334 15.36 -5.65 4.16
CA GLN A 334 16.01 -4.75 5.11
C GLN A 334 15.11 -4.39 6.29
N ALA A 335 13.82 -4.14 6.05
CA ALA A 335 12.89 -3.73 7.11
C ALA A 335 11.45 -4.21 6.86
N VAL A 336 10.83 -4.81 7.87
CA VAL A 336 9.42 -5.26 7.85
C VAL A 336 8.46 -4.15 7.41
N ARG A 337 8.73 -2.89 7.78
CA ARG A 337 7.91 -1.73 7.38
C ARG A 337 7.79 -1.52 5.87
N ASN A 338 8.69 -2.09 5.06
CA ASN A 338 8.69 -1.96 3.60
C ASN A 338 7.91 -3.08 2.89
N ILE A 339 7.49 -4.14 3.60
CA ILE A 339 6.70 -5.25 3.03
C ILE A 339 5.44 -4.77 2.30
N PRO A 340 4.61 -3.86 2.87
CA PRO A 340 3.40 -3.40 2.18
C PRO A 340 3.70 -2.69 0.85
N ILE A 341 4.83 -1.98 0.77
CA ILE A 341 5.25 -1.28 -0.46
C ILE A 341 5.67 -2.30 -1.51
N PHE A 342 6.45 -3.32 -1.13
CA PHE A 342 6.77 -4.43 -2.02
C PHE A 342 5.52 -5.16 -2.53
N VAL A 343 4.52 -5.37 -1.66
CA VAL A 343 3.22 -5.94 -2.06
C VAL A 343 2.54 -5.06 -3.11
N ILE A 344 2.41 -3.75 -2.88
CA ILE A 344 1.81 -2.81 -3.85
C ILE A 344 2.52 -2.88 -5.20
N ILE A 345 3.86 -2.99 -5.21
CA ILE A 345 4.68 -3.04 -6.43
C ILE A 345 4.59 -4.39 -7.15
N SER A 346 4.48 -5.51 -6.43
CA SER A 346 4.46 -6.86 -7.01
C SER A 346 3.06 -7.33 -7.43
N LEU A 347 1.99 -6.81 -6.83
CA LEU A 347 0.60 -7.13 -7.18
C LEU A 347 0.27 -6.96 -8.69
N PRO A 348 0.64 -5.83 -9.35
CA PRO A 348 0.38 -5.66 -10.77
C PRO A 348 1.02 -6.75 -11.63
N PHE A 349 2.24 -7.19 -11.28
CA PHE A 349 2.93 -8.29 -11.95
C PHE A 349 2.22 -9.63 -11.74
N LEU A 350 1.82 -9.93 -10.50
CA LEU A 350 1.13 -11.17 -10.17
C LEU A 350 -0.19 -11.27 -10.95
N ILE A 351 -1.01 -10.21 -10.90
CA ILE A 351 -2.32 -10.18 -11.59
C ILE A 351 -2.15 -10.34 -13.10
N ALA A 352 -1.10 -9.75 -13.67
CA ALA A 352 -0.81 -9.82 -15.09
C ALA A 352 -0.53 -11.22 -15.60
N ASN A 353 0.22 -11.97 -14.82
CA ASN A 353 0.71 -13.26 -15.23
C ASN A 353 -0.28 -14.37 -14.81
N LEU A 354 -1.02 -14.20 -13.71
CA LEU A 354 -2.10 -15.12 -13.34
C LEU A 354 -3.27 -15.12 -14.31
N SER A 355 -3.53 -14.02 -15.02
CA SER A 355 -4.49 -14.03 -16.14
C SER A 355 -3.96 -14.81 -17.36
N GLY A 356 -2.65 -14.93 -17.53
CA GLY A 356 -2.07 -15.84 -18.53
C GLY A 356 -2.27 -17.32 -18.17
N LEU A 357 -2.28 -17.65 -16.88
CA LEU A 357 -2.57 -19.02 -16.38
C LEU A 357 -4.03 -19.44 -16.63
N GLU A 358 -4.92 -18.53 -17.05
CA GLU A 358 -6.30 -18.85 -17.53
C GLU A 358 -6.29 -19.77 -18.73
N ASN A 359 -5.25 -19.64 -19.55
CA ASN A 359 -5.16 -20.34 -20.82
C ASN A 359 -4.33 -21.63 -20.73
N ILE A 360 -3.66 -21.89 -19.60
CA ILE A 360 -2.67 -22.99 -19.45
C ILE A 360 -3.18 -24.14 -18.59
N PHE A 361 -4.01 -23.87 -17.57
CA PHE A 361 -4.49 -24.89 -16.63
C PHE A 361 -6.01 -25.02 -16.67
N GLU A 362 -6.54 -26.25 -16.54
CA GLU A 362 -7.98 -26.46 -16.40
C GLU A 362 -8.55 -25.71 -15.20
N ALA A 363 -9.78 -25.19 -15.33
CA ALA A 363 -10.48 -24.41 -14.29
C ALA A 363 -10.49 -25.10 -12.91
N THR A 364 -10.48 -26.43 -12.88
CA THR A 364 -10.42 -27.27 -11.67
C THR A 364 -9.07 -27.21 -10.97
N PHE A 365 -7.97 -27.25 -11.72
CA PHE A 365 -6.60 -27.15 -11.19
C PHE A 365 -6.29 -25.73 -10.70
N ARG A 366 -6.83 -24.72 -11.39
CA ARG A 366 -6.79 -23.30 -10.98
C ARG A 366 -7.46 -23.06 -9.63
N LYS A 367 -8.67 -23.58 -9.47
CA LYS A 367 -9.38 -23.55 -8.18
C LYS A 367 -8.58 -24.26 -7.12
N LYS A 368 -8.00 -25.44 -7.40
CA LYS A 368 -7.19 -26.17 -6.42
C LYS A 368 -5.94 -25.41 -5.98
N ILE A 369 -5.13 -24.84 -6.87
CA ILE A 369 -3.91 -24.08 -6.48
C ILE A 369 -4.26 -22.83 -5.67
N ILE A 370 -5.23 -22.04 -6.16
CA ILE A 370 -5.66 -20.82 -5.47
C ILE A 370 -6.28 -21.18 -4.11
N THR A 371 -7.10 -22.24 -4.04
CA THR A 371 -7.74 -22.68 -2.79
C THR A 371 -6.76 -23.36 -1.84
N LEU A 372 -5.73 -24.07 -2.32
CA LEU A 372 -4.67 -24.67 -1.50
C LEU A 372 -3.74 -23.60 -0.94
N GLY A 373 -3.29 -22.64 -1.76
CA GLY A 373 -2.46 -21.54 -1.31
C GLY A 373 -3.19 -20.61 -0.34
N PHE A 374 -4.42 -20.21 -0.71
CA PHE A 374 -5.28 -19.38 0.15
C PHE A 374 -5.76 -20.14 1.38
N GLY A 375 -6.08 -21.43 1.26
CA GLY A 375 -6.50 -22.30 2.36
C GLY A 375 -5.38 -22.57 3.35
N ALA A 376 -4.16 -22.89 2.89
CA ALA A 376 -3.01 -23.03 3.75
C ALA A 376 -2.73 -21.74 4.52
N MET A 377 -2.74 -20.58 3.84
CA MET A 377 -2.52 -19.29 4.49
C MET A 377 -3.65 -18.89 5.44
N LEU A 378 -4.92 -19.17 5.13
CA LEU A 378 -6.03 -18.96 6.07
C LEU A 378 -5.93 -19.89 7.28
N ILE A 379 -5.46 -21.12 7.12
CA ILE A 379 -5.22 -22.04 8.23
C ILE A 379 -4.10 -21.51 9.14
N PHE A 380 -3.05 -20.90 8.57
CA PHE A 380 -2.00 -20.23 9.34
C PHE A 380 -2.40 -18.87 9.92
N TYR A 381 -3.29 -18.13 9.27
CA TYR A 381 -3.69 -16.77 9.66
C TYR A 381 -4.89 -16.76 10.64
N ALA A 382 -5.84 -17.69 10.52
CA ALA A 382 -7.04 -17.77 11.35
C ALA A 382 -6.76 -17.84 12.88
N PRO A 383 -5.72 -18.53 13.37
CA PRO A 383 -5.35 -18.51 14.79
C PRO A 383 -4.92 -17.13 15.30
N HIS A 384 -4.45 -16.24 14.42
CA HIS A 384 -3.95 -14.91 14.77
C HIS A 384 -4.97 -13.78 14.52
N VAL A 385 -6.00 -14.02 13.70
CA VAL A 385 -7.10 -13.06 13.44
C VAL A 385 -8.11 -13.00 14.59
N TYR A 386 -8.18 -14.03 15.42
CA TYR A 386 -9.21 -14.12 16.46
C TYR A 386 -8.61 -14.19 17.87
N LYS A 387 -8.33 -13.00 18.38
CA LYS A 387 -8.95 -12.61 19.64
C LYS A 387 -9.73 -11.31 19.46
N THR A 388 -10.79 -11.33 18.66
CA THR A 388 -11.84 -10.28 18.74
C THR A 388 -12.40 -10.16 20.16
N SER A 389 -12.35 -11.24 20.96
CA SER A 389 -12.57 -11.17 22.40
C SER A 389 -11.58 -10.28 23.13
N ASP A 390 -10.31 -10.22 22.69
CA ASP A 390 -9.30 -9.31 23.25
C ASP A 390 -9.50 -7.89 22.74
N VAL A 391 -9.88 -7.68 21.47
CA VAL A 391 -10.29 -6.35 20.97
C VAL A 391 -11.43 -5.78 21.80
N VAL A 392 -12.51 -6.55 21.98
CA VAL A 392 -13.68 -6.16 22.78
C VAL A 392 -13.34 -6.07 24.28
N ARG A 393 -12.44 -6.90 24.80
CA ARG A 393 -11.97 -6.81 26.20
C ARG A 393 -11.08 -5.60 26.44
N THR A 394 -10.19 -5.25 25.52
CA THR A 394 -9.32 -4.06 25.59
C THR A 394 -10.19 -2.81 25.65
N PHE A 395 -11.14 -2.67 24.72
CA PHE A 395 -12.11 -1.56 24.72
C PHE A 395 -13.02 -1.54 25.97
N LYS A 396 -13.32 -2.70 26.58
CA LYS A 396 -14.06 -2.77 27.86
C LYS A 396 -13.18 -2.53 29.10
N SER A 397 -11.87 -2.79 29.02
CA SER A 397 -10.93 -2.64 30.13
C SER A 397 -10.34 -1.24 30.26
N GLU A 398 -10.48 -0.39 29.23
CA GLU A 398 -10.02 1.00 29.25
C GLU A 398 -10.77 1.87 30.28
N GLU A 399 -11.96 1.45 30.73
CA GLU A 399 -12.64 2.04 31.90
C GLU A 399 -11.81 1.90 33.20
N LYS A 400 -10.84 0.95 33.24
CA LYS A 400 -9.87 0.79 34.33
C LYS A 400 -8.53 1.47 34.09
N LEU A 401 -8.06 1.59 32.85
CA LEU A 401 -6.78 2.25 32.54
C LEU A 401 -6.89 3.79 32.61
N ALA A 402 -8.07 4.36 32.32
CA ALA A 402 -8.36 5.78 32.54
C ALA A 402 -8.39 6.20 34.03
N LYS A 403 -8.31 5.24 34.97
CA LYS A 403 -8.25 5.50 36.43
C LYS A 403 -6.83 5.61 36.99
N TYR A 404 -5.80 5.30 36.21
CA TYR A 404 -4.40 5.27 36.66
C TYR A 404 -3.43 6.06 35.76
N GLY A 405 -3.95 6.85 34.82
CA GLY A 405 -3.17 7.75 33.96
C GLY A 405 -3.33 9.20 34.37
#